data_AF-A0A2K4ZI63-F1
#
_entry.id   AF-A0A2K4ZI63-F1
#
_cell.length_a   1.000
_cell.length_b   1.000
_cell.length_c   1.000
_cell.angle_alpha   90.00
_cell.angle_beta   90.00
_cell.angle_gamma   90.00
#
_symmetry.space_group_name_H-M   'P 1'
#
loop_
_entity.id
_entity.type
_entity.pdbx_description
1 polymer ?
#
loop_
_entity_poly.entity_id
_entity_poly.type
_entity_poly.pdbx_seq_one_letter_code
_entity_poly.pdbx_strand_id
1 'polypeptide(L)'
;MDKESIDIKTAIQIAKIVVTVPEERMPIIWDIFKQAGLDIGGIDEMAEWKALTKQAFLIDTEKFIAGITAGLEPVSGEYRILVSDFNEYCTKQKLSARCVRKHLAELEAIRTVKSGGKVDYTCTVYEAEKNATFRRYVCIYSDWRERIKGGGAD
;
A
#
# COMPACT_ATOMS: atom_id res chain seq x y z
N MET A 1 38.55 10.67 12.99
CA MET A 1 37.20 11.23 13.17
C MET A 1 36.32 10.09 13.59
N ASP A 2 36.15 9.94 14.89
CA ASP A 2 35.24 8.95 15.46
C ASP A 2 33.83 9.27 14.96
N LYS A 3 33.17 8.32 14.30
CA LYS A 3 31.74 8.43 13.99
C LYS A 3 31.02 8.38 15.33
N GLU A 4 30.59 9.52 15.84
CA GLU A 4 29.62 9.57 16.94
C GLU A 4 28.37 8.82 16.47
N SER A 5 28.25 7.57 16.92
CA SER A 5 27.07 6.77 16.71
C SER A 5 26.01 7.20 17.72
N ILE A 6 24.84 7.58 17.21
CA ILE A 6 23.68 7.95 18.02
C ILE A 6 23.31 6.76 18.92
N ASP A 7 23.11 7.01 20.22
CA ASP A 7 22.61 5.97 21.14
C ASP A 7 21.25 5.45 20.68
N ILE A 8 21.01 4.14 20.87
CA ILE A 8 19.81 3.46 20.40
C ILE A 8 18.53 4.03 21.03
N LYS A 9 18.57 4.52 22.27
CA LYS A 9 17.39 5.14 22.91
C LYS A 9 17.05 6.46 22.22
N THR A 10 18.07 7.22 21.85
CA THR A 10 17.93 8.49 21.13
C THR A 10 17.37 8.23 19.72
N ALA A 11 17.89 7.23 19.01
CA ALA A 11 17.35 6.83 17.70
C ALA A 11 15.88 6.40 17.77
N ILE A 12 15.48 5.66 18.81
CA ILE A 12 14.08 5.27 19.03
C ILE A 12 13.20 6.49 19.30
N GLN A 13 13.67 7.46 20.08
CA GLN A 13 12.92 8.69 20.36
C GLN A 13 12.72 9.52 19.10
N ILE A 14 13.76 9.67 18.27
CA ILE A 14 13.67 10.33 16.97
C ILE A 14 12.64 9.63 16.09
N ALA A 15 12.71 8.29 15.97
CA ALA A 15 11.75 7.53 15.18
C ALA A 15 10.30 7.73 15.68
N LYS A 16 10.08 7.78 16.99
CA LYS A 16 8.75 8.06 17.59
C LYS A 16 8.25 9.46 17.25
N ILE A 17 9.13 10.47 17.25
CA ILE A 17 8.77 11.84 16.87
C ILE A 17 8.40 11.88 15.39
N VAL A 18 9.24 11.32 14.52
CA VAL A 18 9.03 11.31 13.06
C VAL A 18 7.71 10.64 12.65
N VAL A 19 7.28 9.57 13.34
CA VAL A 19 6.00 8.89 13.02
C VAL A 19 4.76 9.58 13.58
N THR A 20 4.90 10.53 14.52
CA THR A 20 3.76 11.21 15.18
C THR A 20 3.60 12.66 14.77
N VAL A 21 4.63 13.27 14.20
CA VAL A 21 4.62 14.68 13.81
C VAL A 21 3.73 14.91 12.57
N PRO A 22 2.84 15.91 12.60
CA PRO A 22 2.09 16.36 11.42
C PRO A 22 3.02 16.76 10.27
N GLU A 23 2.64 16.46 9.03
CA GLU A 23 3.53 16.62 7.86
C GLU A 23 4.04 18.04 7.67
N GLU A 24 3.18 19.02 7.88
CA GLU A 24 3.50 20.46 7.84
C GLU A 24 4.59 20.88 8.83
N ARG A 25 4.81 20.10 9.89
CA ARG A 25 5.83 20.36 10.92
C ARG A 25 7.11 19.55 10.72
N MET A 26 7.13 18.57 9.81
CA MET A 26 8.31 17.73 9.55
C MET A 26 9.54 18.52 9.09
N PRO A 27 9.44 19.54 8.20
CA PRO A 27 10.59 20.35 7.81
C PRO A 27 11.26 21.04 9.00
N ILE A 28 10.45 21.55 9.95
CA ILE A 28 10.93 22.23 11.15
C ILE A 28 11.64 21.23 12.08
N ILE A 29 11.04 20.06 12.30
CA ILE A 29 11.62 19.01 13.15
C ILE A 29 12.95 18.50 12.58
N TRP A 30 13.08 18.40 11.26
CA TRP A 30 14.33 17.98 10.64
C TRP A 30 15.43 19.02 10.75
N ASP A 31 15.09 20.31 10.63
CA ASP A 31 16.04 21.40 10.84
C ASP A 31 16.62 21.35 12.26
N ILE A 32 15.79 21.05 13.26
CA ILE A 32 16.23 20.83 14.65
C ILE A 32 17.21 19.66 14.76
N PHE A 33 16.94 18.53 14.10
CA PHE A 33 17.87 17.38 14.10
C PHE A 33 19.19 17.73 13.41
N LYS A 34 19.15 18.44 12.27
CA LYS A 34 20.34 18.89 11.55
C LYS A 34 21.18 19.85 12.39
N GLN A 35 20.54 20.80 13.08
CA GLN A 35 21.20 21.69 14.05
C GLN A 35 21.83 20.93 15.21
N ALA A 36 21.24 19.80 15.61
CA ALA A 36 21.80 18.88 16.62
C ALA A 36 22.91 17.96 16.08
N GLY A 37 23.38 18.16 14.84
CA GLY A 37 24.43 17.34 14.22
C GLY A 37 23.94 15.99 13.69
N LEU A 38 22.63 15.78 13.64
CA LEU A 38 22.01 14.57 13.12
C LEU A 38 21.55 14.80 11.69
N ASP A 39 22.41 14.45 10.73
CA ASP A 39 22.04 14.42 9.31
C ASP A 39 21.30 13.13 9.00
N ILE A 40 19.99 13.15 9.28
CA ILE A 40 19.10 12.08 8.89
C ILE A 40 18.87 12.28 7.37
N GLY A 41 19.18 11.28 6.54
CA GLY A 41 18.75 11.26 5.13
C GLY A 41 17.30 10.76 5.01
N GLY A 42 16.70 10.77 3.81
CA GLY A 42 15.40 10.13 3.61
C GLY A 42 14.18 11.06 3.48
N ILE A 43 14.34 12.40 3.54
CA ILE A 43 13.19 13.32 3.36
C ILE A 43 12.64 13.21 1.96
N ASP A 44 13.51 13.29 0.96
CA ASP A 44 13.09 13.29 -0.44
C ASP A 44 12.46 11.93 -0.77
N GLU A 45 13.05 10.84 -0.27
CA GLU A 45 12.48 9.50 -0.38
C GLU A 45 11.12 9.41 0.34
N MET A 46 10.98 9.93 1.57
CA MET A 46 9.68 9.97 2.27
C MET A 46 8.64 10.80 1.52
N ALA A 47 9.04 11.92 0.93
CA ALA A 47 8.18 12.78 0.13
C ALA A 47 7.74 12.07 -1.16
N GLU A 48 8.64 11.35 -1.83
CA GLU A 48 8.33 10.51 -2.98
C GLU A 48 7.39 9.35 -2.62
N TRP A 49 7.64 8.63 -1.52
CA TRP A 49 6.76 7.57 -1.03
C TRP A 49 5.35 8.09 -0.71
N LYS A 50 5.25 9.29 -0.15
CA LYS A 50 3.96 9.95 0.13
C LYS A 50 3.28 10.46 -1.14
N ALA A 51 4.02 11.01 -2.09
CA ALA A 51 3.50 11.41 -3.39
C ALA A 51 2.91 10.21 -4.14
N LEU A 52 3.57 9.05 -4.10
CA LEU A 52 3.07 7.80 -4.66
C LEU A 52 1.81 7.28 -3.94
N THR A 53 1.70 7.52 -2.64
CA THR A 53 0.49 7.21 -1.86
C THR A 53 -0.66 8.13 -2.25
N LYS A 54 -0.42 9.45 -2.38
CA LYS A 54 -1.42 10.43 -2.82
C LYS A 54 -1.88 10.20 -4.26
N GLN A 55 -0.97 9.78 -5.15
CA GLN A 55 -1.33 9.35 -6.50
C GLN A 55 -2.26 8.13 -6.50
N ALA A 56 -2.13 7.22 -5.53
CA ALA A 56 -3.06 6.09 -5.39
C ALA A 56 -4.48 6.51 -4.96
N PHE A 57 -4.65 7.67 -4.30
CA PHE A 57 -5.98 8.22 -4.01
C PHE A 57 -6.62 8.92 -5.21
N LEU A 58 -5.82 9.30 -6.21
CA LEU A 58 -6.29 9.97 -7.43
C LEU A 58 -6.61 8.98 -8.56
N ILE A 59 -6.51 7.68 -8.32
CA ILE A 59 -6.83 6.67 -9.32
C ILE A 59 -8.35 6.74 -9.57
N ASP A 60 -8.73 6.87 -10.84
CA ASP A 60 -10.07 6.51 -11.28
C ASP A 60 -10.28 5.01 -10.99
N THR A 61 -10.84 4.74 -9.81
CA THR A 61 -10.90 3.40 -9.24
C THR A 61 -11.78 2.49 -10.10
N GLU A 62 -12.86 3.03 -10.67
CA GLU A 62 -13.72 2.28 -11.57
C GLU A 62 -12.97 1.89 -12.85
N LYS A 63 -12.25 2.83 -13.46
CA LYS A 63 -11.44 2.56 -14.66
C LYS A 63 -10.30 1.58 -14.38
N PHE A 64 -9.64 1.70 -13.23
CA PHE A 64 -8.56 0.80 -12.83
C PHE A 64 -9.06 -0.63 -12.66
N ILE A 65 -10.13 -0.84 -11.89
CA ILE A 65 -10.67 -2.18 -11.67
C ILE A 65 -11.20 -2.76 -12.98
N ALA A 66 -11.96 -1.99 -13.76
CA ALA A 66 -12.47 -2.44 -15.05
C ALA A 66 -11.33 -2.85 -16.00
N GLY A 67 -10.21 -2.13 -15.98
CA GLY A 67 -9.04 -2.43 -16.80
C GLY A 67 -8.30 -3.69 -16.36
N ILE A 68 -8.07 -3.88 -15.05
CA ILE A 68 -7.33 -5.04 -14.55
C ILE A 68 -8.15 -6.34 -14.59
N THR A 69 -9.48 -6.24 -14.57
CA THR A 69 -10.39 -7.39 -14.68
C THR A 69 -10.88 -7.63 -16.11
N ALA A 70 -10.43 -6.84 -17.09
CA ALA A 70 -10.88 -6.95 -18.48
C ALA A 70 -10.54 -8.34 -19.06
N GLY A 71 -11.55 -9.04 -19.57
CA GLY A 71 -11.39 -10.38 -20.17
C GLY A 71 -11.16 -11.51 -19.16
N LEU A 72 -11.32 -11.25 -17.85
CA LEU A 72 -11.30 -12.28 -16.82
C LEU A 72 -12.72 -12.72 -16.48
N GLU A 73 -12.91 -14.02 -16.28
CA GLU A 73 -14.14 -14.56 -15.71
C GLU A 73 -14.01 -14.68 -14.18
N PRO A 74 -15.01 -14.26 -13.40
CA PRO A 74 -14.97 -14.38 -11.96
C PRO A 74 -15.09 -15.84 -11.53
N VAL A 75 -14.29 -16.26 -10.56
CA VAL A 75 -14.31 -17.60 -9.98
C VAL A 75 -14.78 -17.50 -8.54
N SER A 76 -15.94 -18.11 -8.25
CA SER A 76 -16.58 -18.03 -6.93
C SER A 76 -16.88 -16.58 -6.49
N GLY A 77 -17.33 -15.75 -7.43
CA GLY A 77 -17.69 -14.35 -7.16
C GLY A 77 -16.51 -13.38 -7.07
N GLU A 78 -15.30 -13.81 -7.43
CA GLU A 78 -14.08 -12.98 -7.38
C GLU A 78 -13.27 -13.07 -8.68
N TYR A 79 -12.74 -11.93 -9.13
CA TYR A 79 -11.64 -11.91 -10.07
C TYR A 79 -10.32 -12.18 -9.32
N ARG A 80 -9.59 -13.21 -9.75
CA ARG A 80 -8.32 -13.61 -9.13
C ARG A 80 -7.16 -13.14 -10.00
N ILE A 81 -6.49 -12.07 -9.58
CA ILE A 81 -5.32 -11.52 -10.27
C ILE A 81 -4.06 -11.96 -9.52
N LEU A 82 -3.11 -12.60 -10.21
CA LEU A 82 -1.85 -12.98 -9.56
C LEU A 82 -1.17 -11.73 -8.99
N VAL A 83 -0.53 -11.86 -7.83
CA VAL A 83 0.17 -10.71 -7.21
C VAL A 83 1.25 -10.13 -8.12
N SER A 84 1.92 -10.97 -8.93
CA SER A 84 2.87 -10.52 -9.96
C SER A 84 2.22 -9.58 -10.97
N ASP A 85 1.10 -10.02 -11.53
CA ASP A 85 0.42 -9.34 -12.64
C ASP A 85 -0.24 -8.06 -12.14
N PHE A 86 -0.77 -8.09 -10.92
CA PHE A 86 -1.28 -6.89 -10.25
C PHE A 86 -0.18 -5.84 -10.05
N ASN A 87 0.98 -6.27 -9.54
CA ASN A 87 2.10 -5.36 -9.32
C ASN A 87 2.60 -4.76 -10.65
N GLU A 88 2.72 -5.59 -11.70
CA GLU A 88 3.11 -5.14 -13.04
C GLU A 88 2.11 -4.12 -13.61
N TYR A 89 0.81 -4.38 -13.46
CA TYR A 89 -0.25 -3.48 -13.90
C TYR A 89 -0.21 -2.13 -13.18
N CYS A 90 0.06 -2.13 -11.87
CA CYS A 90 0.30 -0.89 -11.10
C CYS A 90 1.54 -0.15 -11.59
N THR A 91 2.67 -0.84 -11.79
CA THR A 91 3.91 -0.22 -12.26
C THR A 91 3.74 0.44 -13.63
N LYS A 92 3.01 -0.19 -14.56
CA LYS A 92 2.70 0.40 -15.89
C LYS A 92 1.92 1.71 -15.78
N GLN A 93 1.12 1.86 -14.73
CA GLN A 93 0.35 3.08 -14.44
C GLN A 93 1.08 4.05 -13.50
N LYS A 94 2.35 3.78 -13.17
CA LYS A 94 3.15 4.55 -12.20
C LYS A 94 2.51 4.61 -10.80
N LEU A 95 1.81 3.55 -10.41
CA LEU A 95 1.13 3.43 -9.12
C LEU A 95 1.88 2.48 -8.18
N SER A 96 1.85 2.79 -6.88
CA SER A 96 2.34 1.88 -5.85
C SER A 96 1.35 0.75 -5.59
N ALA A 97 1.70 -0.49 -5.94
CA ALA A 97 0.84 -1.66 -5.76
C ALA A 97 0.41 -1.89 -4.30
N ARG A 98 1.22 -1.46 -3.32
CA ARG A 98 0.85 -1.50 -1.90
C ARG A 98 -0.27 -0.49 -1.61
N CYS A 99 -0.13 0.73 -2.09
CA CYS A 99 -1.10 1.80 -1.87
C CYS A 99 -2.42 1.51 -2.58
N VAL A 100 -2.37 1.00 -3.82
CA VAL A 100 -3.57 0.60 -4.56
C VAL A 100 -4.30 -0.52 -3.81
N ARG A 101 -3.62 -1.57 -3.35
CA ARG A 101 -4.24 -2.64 -2.56
C ARG A 101 -4.89 -2.11 -1.29
N LYS A 102 -4.22 -1.21 -0.57
CA LYS A 102 -4.78 -0.58 0.63
C LYS A 102 -6.04 0.23 0.30
N HIS A 103 -5.99 1.09 -0.72
CA HIS A 103 -7.13 1.88 -1.18
C HIS A 103 -8.33 1.01 -1.60
N LEU A 104 -8.07 -0.04 -2.39
CA LEU A 104 -9.12 -0.99 -2.79
C LEU A 104 -9.70 -1.76 -1.60
N ALA A 105 -8.91 -2.04 -0.57
CA ALA A 105 -9.39 -2.68 0.65
C ALA A 105 -10.24 -1.74 1.51
N GLU A 106 -9.88 -0.45 1.58
CA GLU A 106 -10.67 0.58 2.27
C GLU A 106 -12.05 0.78 1.60
N LEU A 107 -12.12 0.61 0.28
CA LEU A 107 -13.38 0.61 -0.48
C LEU A 107 -14.11 -0.75 -0.47
N GLU A 108 -13.61 -1.71 0.32
CA GLU A 108 -14.10 -3.09 0.39
C GLU A 108 -14.13 -3.84 -0.96
N ALA A 109 -13.46 -3.32 -2.00
CA ALA A 109 -13.48 -3.88 -3.35
C ALA A 109 -12.64 -5.16 -3.48
N ILE A 110 -11.74 -5.42 -2.54
CA ILE A 110 -10.94 -6.65 -2.49
C ILE A 110 -11.13 -7.42 -1.19
N ARG A 111 -10.96 -8.75 -1.26
CA ARG A 111 -10.88 -9.59 -0.08
C ARG A 111 -9.60 -9.33 0.70
N THR A 112 -9.74 -9.18 2.00
CA THR A 112 -8.63 -9.09 2.95
C THR A 112 -8.62 -10.27 3.92
N VAL A 113 -7.45 -10.63 4.43
CA VAL A 113 -7.28 -11.70 5.41
C VAL A 113 -6.60 -11.13 6.65
N LYS A 114 -7.14 -11.39 7.84
CA LYS A 114 -6.48 -11.04 9.09
C LYS A 114 -5.53 -12.16 9.50
N SER A 115 -4.25 -11.86 9.60
CA SER A 115 -3.22 -12.79 10.08
C SER A 115 -2.39 -12.11 11.18
N GLY A 116 -2.41 -12.68 12.38
CA GLY A 116 -1.62 -12.18 13.52
C GLY A 116 -1.85 -10.70 13.86
N GLY A 117 -3.10 -10.21 13.72
CA GLY A 117 -3.46 -8.82 13.98
C GLY A 117 -3.12 -7.83 12.85
N LYS A 118 -2.54 -8.29 11.74
CA LYS A 118 -2.28 -7.48 10.54
C LYS A 118 -3.26 -7.86 9.42
N VAL A 119 -3.69 -6.85 8.67
CA VAL A 119 -4.52 -7.03 7.47
C VAL A 119 -3.60 -7.34 6.29
N ASP A 120 -3.83 -8.48 5.64
CA ASP A 120 -3.20 -8.86 4.38
C ASP A 120 -4.17 -8.61 3.22
N TYR A 121 -3.68 -7.92 2.19
CA TYR A 121 -4.46 -7.55 1.00
C TYR A 121 -4.34 -8.57 -0.13
N THR A 122 -3.78 -9.74 0.17
CA THR A 122 -3.60 -10.84 -0.78
C THR A 122 -4.03 -12.15 -0.14
N CYS A 123 -4.59 -13.05 -0.95
CA CYS A 123 -5.09 -14.34 -0.48
C CYS A 123 -4.30 -15.47 -1.10
N THR A 124 -3.91 -16.44 -0.29
CA THR A 124 -3.39 -17.72 -0.81
C THR A 124 -4.57 -18.58 -1.23
N VAL A 125 -4.60 -18.98 -2.50
CA VAL A 125 -5.64 -19.83 -3.09
C VAL A 125 -4.98 -21.11 -3.60
N TYR A 126 -5.60 -22.24 -3.29
CA TYR A 126 -5.20 -23.53 -3.81
C TYR A 126 -5.83 -23.75 -5.19
N GLU A 127 -5.00 -24.05 -6.19
CA GLU A 127 -5.46 -24.33 -7.55
C GLU A 127 -5.18 -25.78 -7.91
N ALA A 128 -6.18 -26.64 -7.70
CA ALA A 128 -6.11 -28.06 -8.05
C ALA A 128 -5.85 -28.26 -9.57
N GLU A 129 -6.44 -27.40 -10.40
CA GLU A 129 -6.42 -27.53 -11.87
C GLU A 129 -5.15 -26.96 -12.53
N LYS A 130 -4.39 -26.09 -11.84
CA LYS A 130 -3.17 -25.46 -12.35
C LYS A 130 -1.94 -25.93 -11.57
N ASN A 131 -1.62 -27.20 -11.74
CA ASN A 131 -0.48 -27.89 -11.13
C ASN A 131 -0.61 -28.17 -9.62
N ALA A 132 -1.82 -28.14 -9.05
CA ALA A 132 -2.05 -28.41 -7.62
C ALA A 132 -1.15 -27.57 -6.69
N THR A 133 -1.09 -26.26 -6.93
CA THR A 133 -0.21 -25.34 -6.19
C THR A 133 -0.98 -24.28 -5.42
N PHE A 134 -0.36 -23.79 -4.35
CA PHE A 134 -0.81 -22.58 -3.65
C PHE A 134 -0.22 -21.36 -4.34
N ARG A 135 -1.08 -20.42 -4.74
CA ARG A 135 -0.67 -19.14 -5.33
C ARG A 135 -1.30 -17.98 -4.59
N ARG A 136 -0.62 -16.83 -4.58
CA ARG A 136 -1.16 -15.61 -3.97
C ARG A 136 -1.82 -14.73 -5.02
N TYR A 137 -3.03 -14.29 -4.71
CA TYR A 137 -3.86 -13.46 -5.56
C TYR A 137 -4.28 -12.17 -4.85
N VAL A 138 -4.47 -11.11 -5.62
CA VAL A 138 -5.40 -10.04 -5.24
C VAL A 138 -6.78 -10.47 -5.73
N CYS A 139 -7.71 -10.65 -4.80
CA CYS A 139 -9.05 -11.15 -5.09
C CYS A 139 -10.01 -9.95 -5.08
N ILE A 140 -10.43 -9.51 -6.25
CA ILE A 140 -11.38 -8.40 -6.41
C ILE A 140 -12.79 -9.00 -6.45
N TYR A 141 -13.71 -8.50 -5.63
CA TYR A 141 -15.08 -9.01 -5.66
C TYR A 141 -15.79 -8.64 -6.96
N SER A 142 -16.59 -9.54 -7.52
CA SER A 142 -17.28 -9.31 -8.80
C SER A 142 -18.34 -8.20 -8.74
N ASP A 143 -18.89 -7.94 -7.55
CA ASP A 143 -19.81 -6.84 -7.22
C ASP A 143 -19.09 -5.53 -6.84
N TRP A 144 -17.79 -5.39 -7.16
CA TRP A 144 -16.98 -4.23 -6.76
C TRP A 144 -17.62 -2.88 -7.11
N ARG A 145 -18.41 -2.79 -8.19
CA ARG A 145 -19.12 -1.57 -8.60
C ARG A 145 -20.13 -1.08 -7.56
N GLU A 146 -20.76 -2.00 -6.83
CA GLU A 146 -21.72 -1.68 -5.76
C GLU A 146 -20.97 -1.25 -4.50
N ARG A 147 -19.86 -1.93 -4.19
CA ARG A 147 -19.01 -1.65 -3.02
C ARG A 147 -18.39 -0.27 -3.06
N ILE A 148 -17.79 0.12 -4.19
CA ILE A 148 -17.17 1.44 -4.34
C ILE A 148 -18.18 2.60 -4.30
N LYS A 149 -19.46 2.34 -4.62
CA LYS A 149 -20.55 3.34 -4.55
C LYS A 149 -21.13 3.46 -3.14
N GLY A 150 -21.12 2.37 -2.37
CA GLY A 150 -21.59 2.34 -0.98
C GLY A 150 -20.60 2.90 0.03
N GLY A 151 -19.28 2.85 -0.25
CA GLY A 151 -18.22 3.29 0.67
C GLY A 151 -18.03 4.81 0.82
N GLY A 152 -18.97 5.64 0.33
CA GLY A 152 -18.93 7.10 0.44
C GLY A 152 -19.69 7.68 1.64
N ALA A 153 -20.20 6.85 2.54
CA ALA A 153 -20.92 7.27 3.73
C ALA A 153 -20.27 6.68 4.99
N ASP A 154 -19.25 7.37 5.50
CA ASP A 154 -19.00 7.60 6.94
C ASP A 154 -17.87 8.63 7.13
#